data_AF-A0A7H8QKF9-F1
#
_entry.id   AF-A0A7H8QKF9-F1
#
_cell.length_a   1.000
_cell.length_b   1.000
_cell.length_c   1.000
_cell.angle_alpha   90.00
_cell.angle_beta   90.00
_cell.angle_gamma   90.00
#
_symmetry.space_group_name_H-M   'P 1'
#
loop_
_entity.id
_entity.type
_entity.pdbx_description
1 polymer ?
#
loop_
_entity_poly.entity_id
_entity_poly.type
_entity_poly.pdbx_seq_one_letter_code
_entity_poly.pdbx_strand_id
1 'polypeptide(L)'
;MSSDQEVVLQTITEPNLGDEGHDCESLLVNINDSYECTTKKQKYTLAAWLEWIVSTWKEQPENCNTWPLSHTRVVFQGLKRALWGLVIVLGVLNAASLCWREVVLLFPDDFDYRLDAWDSSNSRLSIFSHWTTDGTPISKCHSHNDYWRKVPLYSALRAGCISVGVDLWLANGDLVVSHNPPGSEHKVTLDTLYLKPLLWMLQQHNTGSGQPDKRGQDEIPVSGVFSNDPSQTMSLVLDFKSNGDELLPYVMSHLQPLRDAGYLTYFNGRNVTQRPITVVVSGNIKLHKITSNLTYRDIFFDAPLDKLDTILSTDQQTSIHYNTSDSYYASVDFSKTVGKLRRNQFSQRQLALIRDQIGTAHKHGLKARYTGTPTWPRGLRNHVWHILVREGVDIIDVEDLREGTRQDWRKHQSWLL
;
A
#
# COMPACT_ATOMS: atom_id res chain seq x y z
N MET A 1 -68.75 -35.75 42.99
CA MET A 1 -69.59 -36.22 44.10
C MET A 1 -68.64 -36.57 45.23
N SER A 2 -68.42 -35.62 46.15
CA SER A 2 -69.21 -35.37 47.38
C SER A 2 -68.50 -36.09 48.54
N SER A 3 -67.78 -35.33 49.38
CA SER A 3 -68.26 -34.80 50.68
C SER A 3 -68.37 -35.94 51.70
N ASP A 4 -67.51 -36.03 52.71
CA ASP A 4 -67.45 -35.24 53.94
C ASP A 4 -68.04 -36.00 55.13
N GLN A 5 -67.38 -35.79 56.28
CA GLN A 5 -67.79 -36.04 57.68
C GLN A 5 -67.78 -37.50 58.15
N GLU A 6 -67.28 -37.82 59.36
CA GLU A 6 -67.63 -37.18 60.63
C GLU A 6 -66.54 -37.32 61.73
N VAL A 7 -66.65 -36.42 62.71
CA VAL A 7 -65.78 -36.13 63.86
C VAL A 7 -66.30 -36.81 65.13
N VAL A 8 -65.41 -37.21 66.07
CA VAL A 8 -65.74 -37.35 67.50
C VAL A 8 -64.57 -36.85 68.38
N LEU A 9 -64.87 -35.84 69.23
CA LEU A 9 -64.11 -35.27 70.39
C LEU A 9 -63.96 -36.33 71.52
N GLN A 10 -63.14 -36.29 72.58
CA GLN A 10 -62.35 -35.32 73.37
C GLN A 10 -61.44 -36.20 74.30
N THR A 11 -60.33 -35.78 74.91
CA THR A 11 -60.27 -35.09 76.22
C THR A 11 -58.80 -34.79 76.60
N ILE A 12 -58.60 -33.68 77.30
CA ILE A 12 -57.37 -32.98 77.70
C ILE A 12 -56.77 -33.54 79.01
N THR A 13 -55.45 -33.44 79.22
CA THR A 13 -54.79 -32.92 80.46
C THR A 13 -53.24 -32.90 80.37
N GLU A 14 -52.68 -31.69 80.42
CA GLU A 14 -51.37 -31.33 81.03
C GLU A 14 -51.63 -30.81 82.48
N PRO A 15 -50.67 -30.39 83.36
CA PRO A 15 -49.25 -30.00 83.15
C PRO A 15 -48.25 -30.38 84.30
N ASN A 16 -46.95 -30.05 84.16
CA ASN A 16 -46.25 -29.11 85.07
C ASN A 16 -44.74 -28.91 84.77
N LEU A 17 -44.33 -27.65 85.00
CA LEU A 17 -43.00 -27.04 84.91
C LEU A 17 -42.07 -27.38 86.09
N GLY A 18 -40.76 -27.18 85.90
CA GLY A 18 -39.77 -26.95 86.96
C GLY A 18 -38.40 -26.56 86.39
N ASP A 19 -37.93 -25.37 86.76
CA ASP A 19 -36.76 -24.61 86.29
C ASP A 19 -35.53 -24.76 87.24
N GLU A 20 -34.41 -24.09 86.92
CA GLU A 20 -33.12 -23.93 87.67
C GLU A 20 -32.03 -24.99 87.39
N GLY A 21 -30.74 -24.73 87.18
CA GLY A 21 -29.88 -23.54 87.31
C GLY A 21 -28.43 -24.02 87.66
N HIS A 22 -27.42 -23.57 86.92
CA HIS A 22 -25.94 -23.53 87.16
C HIS A 22 -25.21 -24.65 87.94
N ASP A 23 -24.12 -25.22 87.39
CA ASP A 23 -22.74 -24.71 87.59
C ASP A 23 -21.65 -25.59 86.93
N CYS A 24 -20.55 -24.95 86.53
CA CYS A 24 -19.33 -25.59 86.03
C CYS A 24 -18.45 -26.05 87.20
N GLU A 25 -18.01 -27.31 87.20
CA GLU A 25 -16.84 -27.72 87.99
C GLU A 25 -15.94 -28.69 87.22
N SER A 26 -14.65 -28.46 87.41
CA SER A 26 -13.49 -28.91 86.65
C SER A 26 -12.88 -30.23 87.13
N LEU A 27 -11.93 -30.73 86.31
CA LEU A 27 -10.85 -31.71 86.57
C LEU A 27 -11.18 -33.20 86.38
N LEU A 28 -10.56 -33.80 85.35
CA LEU A 28 -9.33 -34.61 85.53
C LEU A 28 -8.70 -34.98 84.17
N VAL A 29 -7.38 -34.89 84.12
CA VAL A 29 -6.48 -35.20 82.99
C VAL A 29 -6.05 -36.68 83.03
N ASN A 30 -6.01 -37.35 81.88
CA ASN A 30 -5.02 -38.39 81.51
C ASN A 30 -5.20 -38.73 80.01
N ILE A 31 -4.34 -38.27 79.09
CA ILE A 31 -3.05 -38.83 78.62
C ILE A 31 -3.14 -40.28 78.11
N ASN A 32 -3.41 -40.44 76.80
CA ASN A 32 -2.58 -41.15 75.82
C ASN A 32 -3.37 -41.34 74.52
N ASP A 33 -2.94 -40.72 73.42
CA ASP A 33 -2.99 -41.36 72.10
C ASP A 33 -2.02 -40.63 71.17
N SER A 34 -0.94 -41.34 70.86
CA SER A 34 0.11 -40.98 69.91
C SER A 34 -0.35 -41.26 68.49
N TYR A 35 -0.33 -40.25 67.61
CA TYR A 35 -0.52 -40.44 66.17
C TYR A 35 0.84 -40.42 65.45
N GLU A 36 1.23 -41.56 64.89
CA GLU A 36 2.36 -41.72 63.97
C GLU A 36 2.08 -41.02 62.63
N CYS A 37 3.05 -40.23 62.14
CA CYS A 37 3.02 -39.62 60.82
C CYS A 37 3.89 -40.44 59.85
N THR A 38 3.28 -41.21 58.95
CA THR A 38 4.02 -41.95 57.90
C THR A 38 4.24 -41.07 56.68
N THR A 39 5.50 -40.89 56.28
CA THR A 39 5.89 -40.15 55.07
C THR A 39 5.96 -41.11 53.87
N LYS A 40 5.03 -40.97 52.91
CA LYS A 40 5.15 -41.62 51.59
C LYS A 40 5.93 -40.71 50.64
N LYS A 41 7.09 -41.18 50.16
CA LYS A 41 7.83 -40.57 49.03
C LYS A 41 7.05 -40.81 47.73
N GLN A 42 6.60 -39.73 47.08
CA GLN A 42 6.00 -39.76 45.75
C GLN A 42 7.05 -39.45 44.67
N LYS A 43 7.08 -40.27 43.61
CA LYS A 43 7.90 -40.04 42.40
C LYS A 43 7.19 -39.04 41.48
N TYR A 44 7.92 -38.03 41.03
CA TYR A 44 7.40 -36.95 40.19
C TYR A 44 7.41 -37.32 38.69
N THR A 45 6.24 -37.35 38.07
CA THR A 45 6.05 -37.33 36.61
C THR A 45 5.49 -35.96 36.18
N LEU A 46 5.60 -35.61 34.90
CA LEU A 46 5.10 -34.32 34.38
C LEU A 46 3.58 -34.13 34.62
N ALA A 47 2.83 -35.23 34.61
CA ALA A 47 1.41 -35.26 34.98
C ALA A 47 1.21 -34.96 36.48
N ALA A 48 2.05 -35.51 37.37
CA ALA A 48 2.02 -35.19 38.79
C ALA A 48 2.42 -33.73 39.07
N TRP A 49 3.26 -33.13 38.23
CA TRP A 49 3.60 -31.71 38.30
C TRP A 49 2.43 -30.80 37.91
N LEU A 50 1.69 -31.16 36.85
CA LEU A 50 0.49 -30.43 36.43
C LEU A 50 -0.67 -30.62 37.43
N GLU A 51 -0.86 -31.82 37.96
CA GLU A 51 -1.84 -32.06 39.02
C GLU A 51 -1.46 -31.36 40.33
N TRP A 52 -0.17 -31.25 40.66
CA TRP A 52 0.29 -30.48 41.82
C TRP A 52 0.08 -28.96 41.65
N ILE A 53 0.29 -28.42 40.45
CA ILE A 53 -0.06 -27.03 40.14
C ILE A 53 -1.57 -26.81 40.22
N VAL A 54 -2.40 -27.76 39.78
CA VAL A 54 -3.86 -27.62 39.86
C VAL A 54 -4.37 -27.84 41.30
N SER A 55 -3.74 -28.71 42.10
CA SER A 55 -4.16 -29.00 43.48
C SER A 55 -3.72 -27.92 44.47
N THR A 56 -2.55 -27.30 44.27
CA THR A 56 -2.14 -26.09 45.01
C THR A 56 -3.07 -24.89 44.77
N TRP A 57 -3.95 -24.98 43.78
CA TRP A 57 -4.96 -23.97 43.45
C TRP A 57 -6.36 -24.29 43.98
N LYS A 58 -6.62 -25.45 44.59
CA LYS A 58 -7.97 -25.87 45.00
C LYS A 58 -8.20 -26.17 46.49
N GLU A 59 -7.21 -25.99 47.35
CA GLU A 59 -7.42 -26.11 48.79
C GLU A 59 -7.05 -24.82 49.53
N GLN A 60 -8.08 -24.04 49.89
CA GLN A 60 -8.08 -23.43 51.21
C GLN A 60 -8.47 -24.54 52.20
N PRO A 61 -7.64 -24.87 53.20
CA PRO A 61 -8.12 -25.68 54.30
C PRO A 61 -9.13 -24.84 55.10
N GLU A 62 -10.40 -25.24 55.07
CA GLU A 62 -11.51 -24.57 55.77
C GLU A 62 -11.41 -24.62 57.29
N ASN A 63 -10.43 -25.31 57.89
CA ASN A 63 -10.22 -25.31 59.33
C ASN A 63 -8.77 -25.03 59.68
N CYS A 64 -8.36 -23.76 59.59
CA CYS A 64 -7.19 -23.25 60.32
C CYS A 64 -7.32 -21.73 60.57
N ASN A 65 -8.43 -21.33 61.20
CA ASN A 65 -8.53 -20.01 61.83
C ASN A 65 -7.89 -20.10 63.21
N THR A 66 -6.58 -19.84 63.27
CA THR A 66 -5.88 -19.21 64.40
C THR A 66 -4.40 -19.08 64.03
N TRP A 67 -3.88 -17.85 64.17
CA TRP A 67 -2.50 -17.34 64.12
C TRP A 67 -2.33 -16.18 63.10
N PRO A 68 -2.16 -14.93 63.58
CA PRO A 68 -2.01 -13.77 62.71
C PRO A 68 -0.60 -13.73 62.13
N LEU A 69 -0.52 -13.51 60.80
CA LEU A 69 0.64 -12.96 60.10
C LEU A 69 2.00 -13.66 60.38
N SER A 70 2.22 -14.88 59.87
CA SER A 70 3.60 -15.33 59.70
C SER A 70 4.26 -14.51 58.58
N HIS A 71 5.42 -13.93 58.88
CA HIS A 71 6.20 -13.10 57.95
C HIS A 71 6.39 -13.81 56.59
N THR A 72 6.55 -15.13 56.62
CA THR A 72 6.67 -16.00 55.45
C THR A 72 5.45 -15.95 54.53
N ARG A 73 4.22 -15.87 55.06
CA ARG A 73 2.99 -15.82 54.26
C ARG A 73 2.82 -14.46 53.58
N VAL A 74 3.19 -13.37 54.26
CA VAL A 74 3.20 -12.01 53.71
C VAL A 74 4.24 -11.89 52.60
N VAL A 75 5.46 -12.42 52.83
CA VAL A 75 6.52 -12.47 51.81
C VAL A 75 6.09 -13.31 50.60
N PHE A 76 5.49 -14.48 50.81
CA PHE A 76 5.03 -15.34 49.73
C PHE A 76 3.87 -14.72 48.93
N GLN A 77 2.93 -14.05 49.60
CA GLN A 77 1.87 -13.29 48.92
C GLN A 77 2.43 -12.07 48.17
N GLY A 78 3.43 -11.39 48.73
CA GLY A 78 4.15 -10.29 48.07
C GLY A 78 4.87 -10.75 46.80
N LEU A 79 5.62 -11.86 46.88
CA LEU A 79 6.28 -12.48 45.73
C LEU A 79 5.29 -12.95 44.67
N LYS A 80 4.17 -13.55 45.08
CA LYS A 80 3.09 -13.95 44.16
C LYS A 80 2.49 -12.74 43.45
N ARG A 81 2.22 -11.64 44.16
CA ARG A 81 1.71 -10.40 43.57
C ARG A 81 2.73 -9.75 42.63
N ALA A 82 4.02 -9.74 42.98
CA ALA A 82 5.08 -9.24 42.13
C ALA A 82 5.23 -10.06 40.83
N LEU A 83 5.14 -11.40 40.93
CA LEU A 83 5.18 -12.29 39.78
C LEU A 83 3.98 -12.07 38.84
N TRP A 84 2.75 -11.94 39.39
CA TRP A 84 1.57 -11.60 38.60
C TRP A 84 1.67 -10.21 37.97
N GLY A 85 2.20 -9.22 38.70
CA GLY A 85 2.50 -7.89 38.16
C GLY A 85 3.44 -7.96 36.97
N LEU A 86 4.51 -8.76 37.06
CA LEU A 86 5.48 -8.96 35.98
C LEU A 86 4.84 -9.66 34.77
N VAL A 87 4.03 -10.70 34.98
CA VAL A 87 3.31 -11.38 33.89
C VAL A 87 2.33 -10.44 33.17
N ILE A 88 1.61 -9.60 33.92
CA ILE A 88 0.71 -8.60 33.33
C ILE A 88 1.49 -7.55 32.55
N VAL A 89 2.60 -7.03 33.09
CA VAL A 89 3.46 -6.06 32.39
C VAL A 89 4.02 -6.65 31.11
N LEU A 90 4.55 -7.89 31.15
CA LEU A 90 5.04 -8.58 29.96
C LEU A 90 3.92 -8.84 28.95
N GLY A 91 2.72 -9.20 29.42
CA GLY A 91 1.54 -9.38 28.57
C GLY A 91 1.11 -8.08 27.88
N VAL A 92 1.09 -6.97 28.60
CA VAL A 92 0.78 -5.64 28.07
C VAL A 92 1.87 -5.18 27.10
N LEU A 93 3.15 -5.37 27.41
CA LEU A 93 4.25 -5.04 26.51
C LEU A 93 4.20 -5.87 25.22
N ASN A 94 3.84 -7.15 25.32
CA ASN A 94 3.73 -8.01 24.15
C ASN A 94 2.49 -7.65 23.31
N ALA A 95 1.35 -7.35 23.94
CA ALA A 95 0.17 -6.83 23.25
C ALA A 95 0.44 -5.47 22.60
N ALA A 96 1.14 -4.57 23.28
CA ALA A 96 1.58 -3.29 22.74
C ALA A 96 2.56 -3.49 21.59
N SER A 97 3.47 -4.46 21.67
CA SER A 97 4.41 -4.81 20.59
C SER A 97 3.69 -5.40 19.38
N LEU A 98 2.66 -6.23 19.58
CA LEU A 98 1.84 -6.78 18.50
C LEU A 98 1.00 -5.67 17.86
N CYS A 99 0.34 -4.84 18.66
CA CYS A 99 -0.38 -3.66 18.19
C CYS A 99 0.55 -2.70 17.45
N TRP A 100 1.76 -2.47 17.95
CA TRP A 100 2.77 -1.63 17.29
C TRP A 100 3.20 -2.23 15.94
N ARG A 101 3.40 -3.55 15.88
CA ARG A 101 3.72 -4.27 14.65
C ARG A 101 2.59 -4.13 13.62
N GLU A 102 1.34 -4.27 14.05
CA GLU A 102 0.17 -4.05 13.18
C GLU A 102 0.05 -2.59 12.76
N VAL A 103 0.26 -1.62 13.66
CA VAL A 103 0.24 -0.19 13.32
C VAL A 103 1.32 0.18 12.30
N VAL A 104 2.54 -0.34 12.45
CA VAL A 104 3.64 -0.18 11.47
C VAL A 104 3.31 -0.88 10.15
N LEU A 105 2.52 -1.97 10.19
CA LEU A 105 2.05 -2.65 8.99
C LEU A 105 0.96 -1.87 8.25
N LEU A 106 0.09 -1.16 8.99
CA LEU A 106 -1.04 -0.39 8.47
C LEU A 106 -0.64 1.02 7.99
N PHE A 107 0.38 1.65 8.63
CA PHE A 107 0.85 3.02 8.34
C PHE A 107 2.39 3.10 8.14
N PRO A 108 2.94 2.40 7.14
CA PRO A 108 4.37 2.50 6.81
C PRO A 108 4.74 3.86 6.20
N ASP A 109 3.83 4.49 5.46
CA ASP A 109 4.13 5.65 4.60
C ASP A 109 4.55 6.89 5.40
N ASP A 110 4.04 7.07 6.63
CA ASP A 110 4.42 8.19 7.52
C ASP A 110 5.81 8.00 8.16
N PHE A 111 6.22 6.75 8.38
CA PHE A 111 7.55 6.42 8.91
C PHE A 111 8.60 6.38 7.78
N ASP A 112 8.23 5.84 6.62
CA ASP A 112 9.07 5.82 5.43
C ASP A 112 9.33 7.25 4.93
N TYR A 113 8.37 8.19 4.97
CA TYR A 113 8.65 9.61 4.66
C TYR A 113 9.74 10.23 5.56
N ARG A 114 9.80 9.85 6.85
CA ARG A 114 10.82 10.33 7.80
C ARG A 114 12.15 9.59 7.67
N LEU A 115 12.14 8.32 7.28
CA LEU A 115 13.33 7.51 7.03
C LEU A 115 13.93 7.74 5.62
N ASP A 116 13.13 8.15 4.64
CA ASP A 116 13.56 8.48 3.27
C ASP A 116 14.41 9.76 3.21
N ALA A 117 14.19 10.68 4.16
CA ALA A 117 15.11 11.79 4.38
C ALA A 117 16.52 11.31 4.81
N TRP A 118 16.64 10.08 5.33
CA TRP A 118 17.85 9.52 5.93
C TRP A 118 18.52 8.42 5.06
N ASP A 119 17.75 7.56 4.37
CA ASP A 119 18.25 6.45 3.53
C ASP A 119 18.52 6.84 2.06
N SER A 120 18.32 8.11 1.70
CA SER A 120 18.74 8.68 0.40
C SER A 120 20.27 8.64 0.15
N SER A 121 21.04 8.07 1.09
CA SER A 121 22.49 7.94 1.09
C SER A 121 23.04 6.68 0.38
N ASN A 122 22.21 5.72 -0.02
CA ASN A 122 22.69 4.43 -0.56
C ASN A 122 22.69 4.25 -2.09
N SER A 123 22.24 5.24 -2.88
CA SER A 123 22.67 5.31 -4.29
C SER A 123 24.09 5.85 -4.27
N ARG A 124 25.10 4.98 -4.43
CA ARG A 124 26.47 5.43 -4.69
C ARG A 124 26.47 6.24 -5.98
N LEU A 125 26.32 7.57 -5.85
CA LEU A 125 26.64 8.49 -6.93
C LEU A 125 28.08 8.18 -7.32
N SER A 126 28.28 7.67 -8.53
CA SER A 126 29.62 7.61 -9.08
C SER A 126 30.17 9.03 -9.06
N ILE A 127 31.30 9.25 -8.37
CA ILE A 127 31.99 10.56 -8.39
C ILE A 127 32.42 10.91 -9.83
N PHE A 128 32.37 9.93 -10.75
CA PHE A 128 32.72 10.06 -12.15
C PHE A 128 31.52 10.23 -13.10
N SER A 129 30.27 10.06 -12.65
CA SER A 129 29.09 10.21 -13.50
C SER A 129 28.24 11.41 -13.08
N HIS A 130 27.91 12.26 -14.03
CA HIS A 130 27.00 13.40 -13.86
C HIS A 130 25.53 13.02 -14.14
N TRP A 131 25.26 11.77 -14.50
CA TRP A 131 23.92 11.30 -14.84
C TRP A 131 23.12 11.01 -13.58
N THR A 132 21.91 11.56 -13.52
CA THR A 132 20.98 11.38 -12.39
C THR A 132 20.49 9.95 -12.20
N THR A 133 20.60 9.14 -13.25
CA THR A 133 20.14 7.74 -13.32
C THR A 133 21.28 6.73 -13.28
N ASP A 134 22.52 7.17 -13.01
CA ASP A 134 23.69 6.28 -12.93
C ASP A 134 23.50 5.14 -11.92
N GLY A 135 23.66 3.90 -12.38
CA GLY A 135 23.47 2.70 -11.56
C GLY A 135 22.01 2.37 -11.21
N THR A 136 21.01 3.11 -11.70
CA THR A 136 19.59 2.83 -11.45
C THR A 136 19.01 1.86 -12.49
N PRO A 137 18.54 0.66 -12.10
CA PRO A 137 17.84 -0.25 -13.02
C PRO A 137 16.55 0.36 -13.55
N ILE A 138 16.29 0.15 -14.84
CA ILE A 138 15.08 0.66 -15.49
C ILE A 138 13.88 -0.19 -15.08
N SER A 139 12.77 0.48 -14.77
CA SER A 139 11.52 -0.14 -14.38
C SER A 139 10.32 0.36 -15.18
N LYS A 140 9.44 -0.58 -15.51
CA LYS A 140 8.16 -0.35 -16.23
C LYS A 140 7.09 0.26 -15.31
N CYS A 141 7.45 1.31 -14.58
CA CYS A 141 6.54 2.03 -13.70
C CYS A 141 6.18 3.41 -14.24
N HIS A 142 4.99 3.84 -13.87
CA HIS A 142 4.44 5.16 -14.05
C HIS A 142 4.32 5.85 -12.70
N SER A 143 5.17 6.86 -12.48
CA SER A 143 5.07 7.71 -11.29
C SER A 143 3.84 8.60 -11.44
N HIS A 144 2.81 8.31 -10.65
CA HIS A 144 1.62 9.14 -10.54
C HIS A 144 1.65 9.87 -9.19
N ASN A 145 0.83 10.92 -9.04
CA ASN A 145 0.70 11.70 -7.79
C ASN A 145 1.97 12.45 -7.34
N ASP A 146 2.72 12.96 -8.31
CA ASP A 146 4.01 13.63 -8.13
C ASP A 146 3.97 14.93 -7.30
N TYR A 147 2.81 15.58 -7.18
CA TYR A 147 2.63 16.82 -6.39
C TYR A 147 2.82 16.67 -4.88
N TRP A 148 2.81 15.45 -4.33
CA TRP A 148 3.15 15.21 -2.93
C TRP A 148 4.67 15.16 -2.69
N ARG A 149 5.46 15.03 -3.76
CA ARG A 149 6.92 14.88 -3.69
C ARG A 149 7.60 16.24 -3.85
N LYS A 150 8.71 16.44 -3.15
CA LYS A 150 9.50 17.68 -3.26
C LYS A 150 10.15 17.86 -4.63
N VAL A 151 10.58 16.76 -5.26
CA VAL A 151 11.32 16.74 -6.54
C VAL A 151 10.82 15.61 -7.44
N PRO A 152 9.56 15.68 -7.91
CA PRO A 152 8.85 14.54 -8.50
C PRO A 152 9.58 13.85 -9.64
N LEU A 153 10.00 14.61 -10.65
CA LEU A 153 10.72 14.08 -11.80
C LEU A 153 11.99 13.33 -11.37
N TYR A 154 12.81 13.95 -10.52
CA TYR A 154 14.06 13.35 -10.05
C TYR A 154 13.81 12.09 -9.22
N SER A 155 12.79 12.09 -8.36
CA SER A 155 12.39 10.91 -7.58
C SER A 155 12.01 9.75 -8.52
N ALA A 156 11.19 10.00 -9.54
CA ALA A 156 10.78 8.99 -10.50
C ALA A 156 11.97 8.42 -11.31
N LEU A 157 12.84 9.30 -11.82
CA LEU A 157 14.04 8.90 -12.57
C LEU A 157 15.02 8.10 -11.72
N ARG A 158 15.27 8.53 -10.48
CA ARG A 158 16.19 7.84 -9.56
C ARG A 158 15.65 6.47 -9.13
N ALA A 159 14.33 6.30 -9.13
CA ALA A 159 13.68 5.02 -8.95
C ALA A 159 13.70 4.14 -10.22
N GLY A 160 13.98 4.74 -11.39
CA GLY A 160 14.06 4.05 -12.67
C GLY A 160 12.75 4.00 -13.45
N CYS A 161 11.73 4.76 -13.05
CA CYS A 161 10.46 4.79 -13.78
C CYS A 161 10.61 5.47 -15.14
N ILE A 162 10.18 4.76 -16.19
CA ILE A 162 10.19 5.25 -17.58
C ILE A 162 8.99 6.13 -17.91
N SER A 163 8.09 6.35 -16.96
CA SER A 163 6.86 7.10 -17.17
C SER A 163 6.52 7.96 -15.96
N VAL A 164 6.06 9.17 -16.20
CA VAL A 164 5.57 10.11 -15.18
C VAL A 164 4.25 10.73 -15.62
N GLY A 165 3.35 10.96 -14.67
CA GLY A 165 2.02 11.54 -14.89
C GLY A 165 1.86 12.90 -14.22
N VAL A 166 1.34 13.87 -14.96
CA VAL A 166 1.20 15.26 -14.50
C VAL A 166 -0.24 15.73 -14.68
N ASP A 167 -0.90 16.02 -13.55
CA ASP A 167 -2.24 16.62 -13.53
C ASP A 167 -2.14 18.11 -13.89
N LEU A 168 -2.74 18.51 -15.01
CA LEU A 168 -2.64 19.86 -15.55
C LEU A 168 -3.95 20.65 -15.46
N TRP A 169 -3.80 21.89 -15.01
CA TRP A 169 -4.81 22.93 -15.02
C TRP A 169 -4.28 24.17 -15.74
N LEU A 170 -5.17 24.89 -16.42
CA LEU A 170 -4.86 26.22 -16.94
C LEU A 170 -5.23 27.25 -15.88
N ALA A 171 -4.29 28.09 -15.47
CA ALA A 171 -4.58 29.18 -14.55
C ALA A 171 -3.76 30.43 -14.89
N ASN A 172 -4.45 31.55 -15.12
CA ASN A 172 -3.83 32.84 -15.46
C ASN A 172 -2.89 32.78 -16.69
N GLY A 173 -3.15 31.87 -17.63
CA GLY A 173 -2.31 31.67 -18.82
C GLY A 173 -1.10 30.76 -18.60
N ASP A 174 -0.92 30.19 -17.41
CA ASP A 174 0.14 29.24 -17.10
C ASP A 174 -0.39 27.81 -16.94
N LEU A 175 0.47 26.84 -17.23
CA LEU A 175 0.23 25.40 -17.03
C LEU A 175 0.63 24.99 -15.61
N VAL A 176 -0.37 24.77 -14.77
CA VAL A 176 -0.20 24.52 -13.34
C VAL A 176 -0.37 23.04 -13.04
N VAL A 177 0.52 22.52 -12.21
CA VAL A 177 0.53 21.13 -11.77
C VAL A 177 -0.22 21.01 -10.45
N SER A 178 -1.35 20.33 -10.42
CA SER A 178 -2.15 20.13 -9.21
C SER A 178 -3.20 19.04 -9.38
N HIS A 179 -3.48 18.26 -8.33
CA HIS A 179 -4.59 17.31 -8.34
C HIS A 179 -5.96 18.01 -8.34
N ASN A 180 -6.10 19.00 -7.46
CA ASN A 180 -7.31 19.78 -7.29
C ASN A 180 -7.24 21.06 -8.12
N PRO A 181 -8.39 21.69 -8.46
CA PRO A 181 -8.40 22.99 -9.09
C PRO A 181 -7.48 23.97 -8.36
N PRO A 182 -6.56 24.67 -9.06
CA PRO A 182 -5.56 25.49 -8.41
C PRO A 182 -6.20 26.70 -7.73
N GLY A 183 -5.89 26.92 -6.45
CA GLY A 183 -6.30 28.09 -5.69
C GLY A 183 -5.60 29.38 -6.12
N SER A 184 -5.61 30.41 -5.27
CA SER A 184 -4.97 31.71 -5.53
C SER A 184 -3.48 31.77 -5.16
N GLU A 185 -2.95 30.81 -4.40
CA GLU A 185 -1.58 30.82 -3.91
C GLU A 185 -0.61 30.03 -4.81
N HIS A 186 0.70 30.26 -4.59
CA HIS A 186 1.86 29.75 -5.34
C HIS A 186 1.58 28.51 -6.20
N LYS A 187 1.63 28.72 -7.52
CA LYS A 187 1.33 27.69 -8.51
C LYS A 187 2.64 27.14 -9.04
N VAL A 188 2.92 25.88 -8.74
CA VAL A 188 4.03 25.16 -9.36
C VAL A 188 3.64 24.80 -10.78
N THR A 189 4.52 25.03 -11.75
CA THR A 189 4.21 24.91 -13.18
C THR A 189 4.84 23.67 -13.81
N LEU A 190 4.28 23.28 -14.96
CA LEU A 190 4.81 22.17 -15.77
C LEU A 190 6.28 22.39 -16.14
N ASP A 191 6.65 23.64 -16.45
CA ASP A 191 8.01 24.02 -16.81
C ASP A 191 9.02 23.76 -15.70
N THR A 192 8.71 24.23 -14.49
CA THR A 192 9.68 24.21 -13.39
C THR A 192 9.90 22.81 -12.85
N LEU A 193 8.86 21.96 -12.85
CA LEU A 193 8.96 20.60 -12.34
C LEU A 193 9.46 19.59 -13.39
N TYR A 194 9.12 19.77 -14.67
CA TYR A 194 9.34 18.73 -15.68
C TYR A 194 10.14 19.23 -16.88
N LEU A 195 9.63 20.21 -17.63
CA LEU A 195 10.20 20.50 -18.97
C LEU A 195 11.60 21.09 -18.91
N LYS A 196 11.85 22.07 -18.03
CA LYS A 196 13.19 22.67 -17.89
C LYS A 196 14.22 21.68 -17.32
N PRO A 197 13.92 20.91 -16.26
CA PRO A 197 14.81 19.85 -15.81
C PRO A 197 15.12 18.80 -16.89
N LEU A 198 14.10 18.34 -17.64
CA LEU A 198 14.30 17.38 -18.74
C LEU A 198 15.19 17.94 -19.84
N LEU A 199 14.90 19.16 -20.30
CA LEU A 199 15.71 19.83 -21.32
C LEU A 199 17.17 19.98 -20.87
N TRP A 200 17.37 20.41 -19.62
CA TRP A 200 18.70 20.56 -19.05
C TRP A 200 19.46 19.22 -19.01
N MET A 201 18.86 18.14 -18.48
CA MET A 201 19.50 16.81 -18.44
C MET A 201 19.86 16.32 -19.84
N LEU A 202 18.93 16.42 -20.80
CA LEU A 202 19.16 15.96 -22.16
C LEU A 202 20.24 16.77 -22.89
N GLN A 203 20.32 18.08 -22.64
CA GLN A 203 21.42 18.91 -23.14
C GLN A 203 22.76 18.42 -22.56
N GLN A 204 22.87 18.27 -21.23
CA GLN A 204 24.11 17.79 -20.62
C GLN A 204 24.56 16.43 -21.19
N HIS A 205 23.62 15.51 -21.42
CA HIS A 205 23.92 14.18 -21.95
C HIS A 205 24.35 14.18 -23.43
N ASN A 206 24.01 15.23 -24.20
CA ASN A 206 24.19 15.25 -25.66
C ASN A 206 25.07 16.39 -26.19
N THR A 207 25.55 17.32 -25.34
CA THR A 207 26.40 18.45 -25.75
C THR A 207 27.84 18.38 -25.20
N GLY A 208 28.39 17.17 -25.05
CA GLY A 208 29.76 16.97 -24.56
C GLY A 208 30.83 17.60 -25.48
N SER A 209 31.95 18.02 -24.89
CA SER A 209 33.09 18.65 -25.58
C SER A 209 33.58 17.78 -26.75
N GLY A 210 33.36 18.23 -27.98
CA GLY A 210 33.82 17.55 -29.20
C GLY A 210 32.78 16.69 -29.92
N GLN A 211 31.53 16.60 -29.43
CA GLN A 211 30.45 16.02 -30.23
C GLN A 211 29.91 17.05 -31.24
N PRO A 212 29.70 16.67 -32.51
CA PRO A 212 29.05 17.53 -33.48
C PRO A 212 27.64 17.87 -33.00
N ASP A 213 27.16 19.09 -33.30
CA ASP A 213 25.79 19.48 -33.00
C ASP A 213 24.81 18.53 -33.70
N LYS A 214 24.11 17.72 -32.91
CA LYS A 214 23.18 16.68 -33.40
C LYS A 214 21.77 17.22 -33.63
N ARG A 215 21.52 18.51 -33.37
CA ARG A 215 20.18 19.11 -33.49
C ARG A 215 19.71 19.07 -34.95
N GLY A 216 18.48 18.60 -35.14
CA GLY A 216 17.84 18.53 -36.47
C GLY A 216 18.38 17.42 -37.39
N GLN A 217 19.22 16.51 -36.90
CA GLN A 217 19.69 15.35 -37.66
C GLN A 217 18.96 14.08 -37.19
N ASP A 218 17.94 13.67 -37.95
CA ASP A 218 17.07 12.53 -37.62
C ASP A 218 17.82 11.19 -37.55
N GLU A 219 18.95 11.08 -38.23
CA GLU A 219 19.75 9.85 -38.31
C GLU A 219 20.71 9.68 -37.13
N ILE A 220 20.99 10.73 -36.35
CA ILE A 220 21.93 10.62 -35.23
C ILE A 220 21.18 10.22 -33.94
N PRO A 221 21.56 9.10 -33.31
CA PRO A 221 21.03 8.73 -32.00
C PRO A 221 21.32 9.80 -30.96
N VAL A 222 20.25 10.27 -30.32
CA VAL A 222 20.27 11.15 -29.16
C VAL A 222 20.07 10.32 -27.90
N SER A 223 20.90 10.57 -26.90
CA SER A 223 20.85 9.86 -25.63
C SER A 223 19.69 10.37 -24.78
N GLY A 224 18.97 9.44 -24.17
CA GLY A 224 17.88 9.71 -23.24
C GLY A 224 18.34 10.09 -21.83
N VAL A 225 17.41 9.95 -20.89
CA VAL A 225 17.64 10.30 -19.48
C VAL A 225 18.18 9.14 -18.65
N PHE A 226 18.17 7.91 -19.19
CA PHE A 226 18.63 6.70 -18.50
C PHE A 226 20.04 6.32 -18.97
N SER A 227 21.01 6.34 -18.06
CA SER A 227 22.42 5.99 -18.38
C SER A 227 22.59 4.52 -18.76
N ASN A 228 21.86 3.62 -18.10
CA ASN A 228 21.92 2.18 -18.33
C ASN A 228 21.29 1.74 -19.67
N ASP A 229 20.38 2.55 -20.21
CA ASP A 229 19.84 2.39 -21.57
C ASP A 229 19.52 3.77 -22.16
N PRO A 230 20.47 4.42 -22.85
CA PRO A 230 20.26 5.73 -23.45
C PRO A 230 19.20 5.74 -24.56
N SER A 231 18.76 4.58 -25.05
CA SER A 231 17.71 4.48 -26.07
C SER A 231 16.30 4.43 -25.47
N GLN A 232 16.19 4.14 -24.16
CA GLN A 232 14.92 4.09 -23.45
C GLN A 232 14.28 5.48 -23.41
N THR A 233 13.12 5.61 -24.06
CA THR A 233 12.30 6.81 -23.99
C THR A 233 11.69 6.98 -22.59
N MET A 234 11.59 8.23 -22.15
CA MET A 234 10.77 8.61 -21.01
C MET A 234 9.43 9.15 -21.51
N SER A 235 8.33 8.53 -21.09
CA SER A 235 7.01 9.07 -21.40
C SER A 235 6.57 10.10 -20.36
N LEU A 236 6.15 11.27 -20.83
CA LEU A 236 5.53 12.32 -20.02
C LEU A 236 4.03 12.34 -20.32
N VAL A 237 3.22 11.83 -19.39
CA VAL A 237 1.77 11.81 -19.52
C VAL A 237 1.20 13.08 -18.91
N LEU A 238 0.53 13.88 -19.73
CA LEU A 238 -0.13 15.13 -19.34
C LEU A 238 -1.63 14.88 -19.23
N ASP A 239 -2.15 14.81 -18.01
CA ASP A 239 -3.57 14.58 -17.74
C ASP A 239 -4.31 15.92 -17.65
N PHE A 240 -5.13 16.22 -18.64
CA PHE A 240 -5.87 17.47 -18.72
C PHE A 240 -7.09 17.42 -17.81
N LYS A 241 -7.01 18.09 -16.65
CA LYS A 241 -8.10 18.14 -15.66
C LYS A 241 -9.16 19.21 -15.96
N SER A 242 -8.84 20.19 -16.80
CA SER A 242 -9.76 21.22 -17.32
C SER A 242 -10.00 21.07 -18.82
N ASN A 243 -10.61 22.07 -19.47
CA ASN A 243 -10.90 22.01 -20.91
C ASN A 243 -9.61 21.80 -21.74
N GLY A 244 -9.50 20.65 -22.40
CA GLY A 244 -8.32 20.32 -23.19
C GLY A 244 -8.13 21.18 -24.43
N ASP A 245 -9.22 21.71 -25.01
CA ASP A 245 -9.13 22.60 -26.17
C ASP A 245 -8.44 23.92 -25.82
N GLU A 246 -8.60 24.38 -24.57
CA GLU A 246 -7.95 25.58 -24.06
C GLU A 246 -6.52 25.30 -23.60
N LEU A 247 -6.25 24.14 -22.99
CA LEU A 247 -4.92 23.73 -22.51
C LEU A 247 -3.93 23.45 -23.64
N LEU A 248 -4.40 22.81 -24.72
CA LEU A 248 -3.53 22.25 -25.76
C LEU A 248 -2.59 23.30 -26.41
N PRO A 249 -3.03 24.52 -26.79
CA PRO A 249 -2.13 25.54 -27.34
C PRO A 249 -1.00 25.93 -26.39
N TYR A 250 -1.28 26.04 -25.09
CA TYR A 250 -0.26 26.35 -24.07
C TYR A 250 0.72 25.18 -23.95
N VAL A 251 0.23 23.94 -23.89
CA VAL A 251 1.11 22.75 -23.88
C VAL A 251 2.02 22.72 -25.10
N MET A 252 1.48 22.95 -26.30
CA MET A 252 2.28 23.00 -27.53
C MET A 252 3.37 24.07 -27.48
N SER A 253 3.07 25.25 -26.93
CA SER A 253 4.02 26.35 -26.75
C SER A 253 5.14 25.99 -25.78
N HIS A 254 4.79 25.44 -24.61
CA HIS A 254 5.76 25.06 -23.58
C HIS A 254 6.66 23.89 -23.99
N LEU A 255 6.21 23.03 -24.90
CA LEU A 255 7.01 21.95 -25.48
C LEU A 255 8.01 22.43 -26.55
N GLN A 256 7.89 23.67 -27.06
CA GLN A 256 8.71 24.19 -28.14
C GLN A 256 10.23 24.05 -27.89
N PRO A 257 10.78 24.33 -26.70
CA PRO A 257 12.21 24.18 -26.45
C PRO A 257 12.71 22.73 -26.60
N LEU A 258 11.91 21.72 -26.21
CA LEU A 258 12.25 20.31 -26.40
C LEU A 258 12.11 19.89 -27.86
N ARG A 259 11.13 20.45 -28.57
CA ARG A 259 10.89 20.27 -30.00
C ARG A 259 12.07 20.80 -30.82
N ASP A 260 12.48 22.04 -30.59
CA ASP A 260 13.61 22.68 -31.27
C ASP A 260 14.93 21.94 -31.03
N ALA A 261 15.08 21.33 -29.85
CA ALA A 261 16.24 20.50 -29.52
C ALA A 261 16.18 19.09 -30.14
N GLY A 262 15.08 18.69 -30.77
CA GLY A 262 14.91 17.36 -31.38
C GLY A 262 14.71 16.23 -30.38
N TYR A 263 14.21 16.51 -29.18
CA TYR A 263 14.08 15.53 -28.10
C TYR A 263 12.69 14.88 -27.97
N LEU A 264 11.69 15.41 -28.67
CA LEU A 264 10.32 14.88 -28.63
C LEU A 264 10.09 13.81 -29.68
N THR A 265 9.43 12.73 -29.29
CA THR A 265 8.97 11.68 -30.22
C THR A 265 7.89 12.27 -31.10
N TYR A 266 7.94 12.04 -32.41
CA TYR A 266 7.00 12.66 -33.34
C TYR A 266 6.58 11.72 -34.47
N PHE A 267 5.38 11.96 -34.97
CA PHE A 267 4.87 11.46 -36.23
C PHE A 267 5.19 12.46 -37.34
N ASN A 268 5.79 11.99 -38.45
CA ASN A 268 6.24 12.83 -39.57
C ASN A 268 5.32 12.78 -40.80
N GLY A 269 4.07 12.38 -40.61
CA GLY A 269 3.11 12.17 -41.71
C GLY A 269 3.10 10.75 -42.26
N ARG A 270 4.13 9.95 -41.96
CA ARG A 270 4.21 8.55 -42.39
C ARG A 270 4.49 7.59 -41.25
N ASN A 271 5.53 7.84 -40.49
CA ASN A 271 6.01 6.97 -39.41
C ASN A 271 6.21 7.78 -38.12
N VAL A 272 6.26 7.07 -36.99
CA VAL A 272 6.68 7.63 -35.71
C VAL A 272 8.20 7.46 -35.56
N THR A 273 8.89 8.56 -35.28
CA THR A 273 10.31 8.61 -34.96
C THR A 273 10.47 8.72 -33.45
N GLN A 274 10.98 7.65 -32.84
CA GLN A 274 11.22 7.58 -31.40
C GLN A 274 12.35 8.53 -31.00
N ARG A 275 12.12 9.32 -29.94
CA ARG A 275 13.10 10.24 -29.34
C ARG A 275 13.10 10.09 -27.82
N PRO A 276 14.03 10.76 -27.10
CA PRO A 276 14.20 10.64 -25.66
C PRO A 276 12.94 10.85 -24.83
N ILE A 277 12.05 11.75 -25.27
CA ILE A 277 10.80 12.04 -24.58
C ILE A 277 9.63 11.68 -25.49
N THR A 278 8.65 10.94 -24.95
CA THR A 278 7.35 10.73 -25.62
C THR A 278 6.26 11.43 -24.82
N VAL A 279 5.64 12.48 -25.40
CA VAL A 279 4.56 13.20 -24.73
C VAL A 279 3.23 12.51 -25.05
N VAL A 280 2.46 12.21 -24.01
CA VAL A 280 1.15 11.60 -24.13
C VAL A 280 0.13 12.50 -23.43
N VAL A 281 -0.99 12.81 -24.07
CA VAL A 281 -2.09 13.55 -23.43
C VAL A 281 -3.24 12.61 -23.07
N SER A 282 -3.80 12.84 -21.90
CA SER A 282 -4.95 12.13 -21.35
C SER A 282 -5.98 13.12 -20.78
N GLY A 283 -7.07 12.60 -20.22
CA GLY A 283 -8.09 13.42 -19.57
C GLY A 283 -9.08 14.06 -20.54
N ASN A 284 -9.42 15.33 -20.31
CA ASN A 284 -10.50 16.03 -21.02
C ASN A 284 -10.06 16.61 -22.37
N ILE A 285 -9.59 15.75 -23.28
CA ILE A 285 -9.17 16.09 -24.64
C ILE A 285 -9.73 15.08 -25.65
N LYS A 286 -10.08 15.55 -26.85
CA LYS A 286 -10.65 14.72 -27.93
C LYS A 286 -9.55 14.31 -28.92
N LEU A 287 -9.55 13.06 -29.36
CA LEU A 287 -8.56 12.52 -30.31
C LEU A 287 -8.35 13.40 -31.55
N HIS A 288 -9.44 13.87 -32.18
CA HIS A 288 -9.34 14.66 -33.41
C HIS A 288 -8.55 15.96 -33.27
N LYS A 289 -8.42 16.50 -32.04
CA LYS A 289 -7.58 17.68 -31.79
C LYS A 289 -6.11 17.36 -31.94
N ILE A 290 -5.72 16.16 -31.51
CA ILE A 290 -4.35 15.65 -31.62
C ILE A 290 -4.06 15.20 -33.05
N THR A 291 -5.01 14.53 -33.70
CA THR A 291 -4.79 13.93 -35.04
C THR A 291 -5.12 14.85 -36.22
N SER A 292 -5.54 16.09 -35.97
CA SER A 292 -5.91 17.06 -37.02
C SER A 292 -4.77 17.40 -37.99
N ASN A 293 -3.53 17.48 -37.50
CA ASN A 293 -2.35 17.73 -38.32
C ASN A 293 -1.81 16.41 -38.89
N LEU A 294 -1.89 16.26 -40.21
CA LEU A 294 -1.46 15.05 -40.91
C LEU A 294 0.03 15.02 -41.27
N THR A 295 0.77 16.13 -41.10
CA THR A 295 2.18 16.21 -41.52
C THR A 295 3.17 16.14 -40.35
N TYR A 296 2.80 16.69 -39.19
CA TYR A 296 3.67 16.66 -38.02
C TYR A 296 2.86 16.67 -36.72
N ARG A 297 3.20 15.77 -35.80
CA ARG A 297 2.65 15.73 -34.43
C ARG A 297 3.70 15.19 -33.47
N ASP A 298 3.88 15.80 -32.31
CA ASP A 298 4.79 15.31 -31.26
C ASP A 298 4.10 15.12 -29.90
N ILE A 299 2.78 15.01 -29.96
CA ILE A 299 1.92 14.61 -28.86
C ILE A 299 1.09 13.41 -29.32
N PHE A 300 1.04 12.39 -28.47
CA PHE A 300 0.25 11.18 -28.68
C PHE A 300 -0.94 11.14 -27.74
N PHE A 301 -2.00 10.44 -28.13
CA PHE A 301 -3.18 10.26 -27.31
C PHE A 301 -3.07 9.05 -26.38
N ASP A 302 -3.70 9.13 -25.21
CA ASP A 302 -3.93 8.00 -24.31
C ASP A 302 -5.30 7.37 -24.63
N ALA A 303 -5.29 6.27 -25.39
CA ALA A 303 -6.50 5.64 -25.90
C ALA A 303 -7.32 4.96 -24.77
N PRO A 304 -8.66 4.93 -24.86
CA PRO A 304 -9.48 4.21 -23.91
C PRO A 304 -9.35 2.70 -24.12
N LEU A 305 -8.66 2.00 -23.23
CA LEU A 305 -8.35 0.57 -23.36
C LEU A 305 -9.61 -0.31 -23.45
N ASP A 306 -10.67 0.06 -22.75
CA ASP A 306 -11.97 -0.64 -22.74
C ASP A 306 -12.81 -0.41 -24.00
N LYS A 307 -12.37 0.48 -24.91
CA LYS A 307 -13.13 0.90 -26.11
C LYS A 307 -12.30 0.85 -27.40
N LEU A 308 -11.12 0.23 -27.38
CA LEU A 308 -10.24 0.18 -28.55
C LEU A 308 -10.89 -0.44 -29.79
N ASP A 309 -11.57 -1.58 -29.62
CA ASP A 309 -12.25 -2.32 -30.69
C ASP A 309 -13.75 -1.93 -30.82
N THR A 310 -14.23 -0.97 -30.02
CA THR A 310 -15.63 -0.52 -30.10
C THR A 310 -15.80 0.38 -31.32
N ILE A 311 -16.48 -0.13 -32.35
CA ILE A 311 -16.95 0.70 -33.46
C ILE A 311 -18.02 1.63 -32.90
N LEU A 312 -17.63 2.87 -32.57
CA LEU A 312 -18.58 3.93 -32.21
C LEU A 312 -19.42 4.28 -33.44
N SER A 313 -20.48 3.50 -33.62
CA SER A 313 -21.47 3.61 -34.69
C SER A 313 -22.57 4.55 -34.25
N THR A 314 -22.22 5.78 -33.87
CA THR A 314 -23.21 6.80 -33.53
C THR A 314 -23.08 7.96 -34.50
N ASP A 315 -23.88 7.87 -35.56
CA ASP A 315 -24.45 9.00 -36.31
C ASP A 315 -23.48 10.07 -36.85
N GLN A 316 -22.29 9.66 -37.27
CA GLN A 316 -21.58 10.19 -38.44
C GLN A 316 -20.32 9.35 -38.68
N GLN A 317 -20.20 8.87 -39.90
CA GLN A 317 -19.22 7.93 -40.44
C GLN A 317 -17.75 8.32 -40.18
N THR A 318 -17.25 8.06 -38.97
CA THR A 318 -15.82 8.04 -38.65
C THR A 318 -15.55 6.92 -37.65
N SER A 319 -15.09 5.77 -38.15
CA SER A 319 -14.54 4.75 -37.27
C SER A 319 -13.29 5.32 -36.61
N ILE A 320 -13.34 5.56 -35.30
CA ILE A 320 -12.15 5.96 -34.54
C ILE A 320 -11.23 4.74 -34.50
N HIS A 321 -10.07 4.84 -35.16
CA HIS A 321 -9.09 3.77 -35.19
C HIS A 321 -7.84 4.20 -34.42
N TYR A 322 -7.67 3.65 -33.21
CA TYR A 322 -6.46 3.88 -32.42
C TYR A 322 -5.32 3.02 -32.95
N ASN A 323 -4.15 3.62 -33.16
CA ASN A 323 -2.94 2.93 -33.60
C ASN A 323 -1.70 3.68 -33.08
N THR A 324 -0.52 3.18 -33.44
CA THR A 324 0.76 3.76 -33.01
C THR A 324 1.06 5.15 -33.58
N SER A 325 0.41 5.61 -34.67
CA SER A 325 0.63 6.96 -35.23
C SER A 325 -0.09 8.05 -34.46
N ASP A 326 -1.10 7.68 -33.68
CA ASP A 326 -2.04 8.60 -33.05
C ASP A 326 -2.03 8.46 -31.54
N SER A 327 -1.73 7.26 -31.03
CA SER A 327 -1.76 6.92 -29.61
C SER A 327 -0.49 6.17 -29.20
N TYR A 328 -0.12 6.30 -27.93
CA TYR A 328 1.05 5.63 -27.35
C TYR A 328 0.66 4.63 -26.26
N TYR A 329 -0.23 5.08 -25.38
CA TYR A 329 -0.84 4.24 -24.35
C TYR A 329 -2.28 3.88 -24.73
N ALA A 330 -2.74 2.78 -24.15
CA ALA A 330 -4.15 2.51 -23.95
C ALA A 330 -4.38 2.27 -22.46
N SER A 331 -5.20 3.11 -21.84
CA SER A 331 -5.39 3.13 -20.39
C SER A 331 -6.83 2.90 -19.97
N VAL A 332 -7.01 2.29 -18.78
CA VAL A 332 -8.30 2.20 -18.10
C VAL A 332 -8.13 2.23 -16.58
N ASP A 333 -9.16 2.69 -15.88
CA ASP A 333 -9.27 2.61 -14.43
C ASP A 333 -9.58 1.16 -14.00
N PHE A 334 -8.64 0.54 -13.28
CA PHE A 334 -8.74 -0.82 -12.78
C PHE A 334 -9.96 -1.01 -11.88
N SER A 335 -10.20 -0.08 -10.96
CA SER A 335 -11.28 -0.20 -9.98
C SER A 335 -12.65 -0.07 -10.63
N LYS A 336 -12.79 0.75 -11.67
CA LYS A 336 -14.03 0.89 -12.43
C LYS A 336 -14.29 -0.30 -13.36
N THR A 337 -13.24 -0.88 -13.94
CA THR A 337 -13.39 -1.87 -15.02
C THR A 337 -13.24 -3.32 -14.54
N VAL A 338 -12.21 -3.62 -13.76
CA VAL A 338 -11.99 -4.94 -13.19
C VAL A 338 -12.79 -5.11 -11.89
N GLY A 339 -12.93 -4.04 -11.11
CA GLY A 339 -13.68 -4.03 -9.87
C GLY A 339 -12.91 -4.61 -8.67
N LYS A 340 -13.61 -4.69 -7.53
CA LYS A 340 -13.04 -5.20 -6.27
C LYS A 340 -12.73 -6.70 -6.35
N LEU A 341 -11.64 -7.12 -5.73
CA LEU A 341 -11.28 -8.53 -5.61
C LEU A 341 -11.97 -9.16 -4.39
N ARG A 342 -12.79 -10.19 -4.62
CA ARG A 342 -13.41 -10.95 -3.53
C ARG A 342 -12.35 -11.81 -2.87
N ARG A 343 -12.21 -11.70 -1.54
CA ARG A 343 -11.20 -12.44 -0.75
C ARG A 343 -9.77 -12.24 -1.29
N ASN A 344 -9.46 -11.04 -1.82
CA ASN A 344 -8.17 -10.69 -2.40
C ASN A 344 -7.71 -11.62 -3.55
N GLN A 345 -8.66 -12.19 -4.29
CA GLN A 345 -8.38 -13.08 -5.42
C GLN A 345 -9.09 -12.59 -6.68
N PHE A 346 -8.40 -12.73 -7.81
CA PHE A 346 -9.01 -12.53 -9.12
C PHE A 346 -9.94 -13.68 -9.47
N SER A 347 -11.16 -13.36 -9.90
CA SER A 347 -12.04 -14.32 -10.54
C SER A 347 -11.55 -14.65 -11.96
N GLN A 348 -11.96 -15.79 -12.50
CA GLN A 348 -11.64 -16.16 -13.90
C GLN A 348 -12.15 -15.12 -14.90
N ARG A 349 -13.31 -14.49 -14.62
CA ARG A 349 -13.87 -13.42 -15.45
C ARG A 349 -12.98 -12.17 -15.44
N GLN A 350 -12.46 -11.79 -14.28
CA GLN A 350 -11.55 -10.64 -14.17
C GLN A 350 -10.21 -10.90 -14.89
N LEU A 351 -9.65 -12.11 -14.76
CA LEU A 351 -8.43 -12.48 -15.48
C LEU A 351 -8.66 -12.52 -17.00
N ALA A 352 -9.79 -13.08 -17.46
CA ALA A 352 -10.12 -13.10 -18.87
C ALA A 352 -10.27 -11.68 -19.43
N LEU A 353 -10.93 -10.77 -18.69
CA LEU A 353 -11.06 -9.36 -19.06
C LEU A 353 -9.68 -8.67 -19.17
N ILE A 354 -8.80 -8.87 -18.19
CA ILE A 354 -7.45 -8.28 -18.20
C ILE A 354 -6.66 -8.78 -19.42
N ARG A 355 -6.67 -10.09 -19.69
CA ARG A 355 -5.98 -10.68 -20.84
C ARG A 355 -6.52 -10.14 -22.16
N ASP A 356 -7.84 -10.04 -22.28
CA ASP A 356 -8.50 -9.52 -23.48
C ASP A 356 -8.13 -8.06 -23.73
N GLN A 357 -8.18 -7.22 -22.70
CA GLN A 357 -7.78 -5.82 -22.78
C GLN A 357 -6.31 -5.66 -23.17
N ILE A 358 -5.40 -6.32 -22.46
CA ILE A 358 -3.96 -6.26 -22.76
C ILE A 358 -3.68 -6.74 -24.19
N GLY A 359 -4.25 -7.89 -24.57
CA GLY A 359 -4.13 -8.42 -25.92
C GLY A 359 -4.66 -7.48 -26.99
N THR A 360 -5.76 -6.77 -26.71
CA THR A 360 -6.34 -5.77 -27.62
C THR A 360 -5.41 -4.56 -27.75
N ALA A 361 -4.84 -4.04 -26.67
CA ALA A 361 -3.84 -2.97 -26.75
C ALA A 361 -2.65 -3.38 -27.64
N HIS A 362 -2.10 -4.57 -27.40
CA HIS A 362 -0.96 -5.09 -28.15
C HIS A 362 -1.27 -5.31 -29.63
N LYS A 363 -2.49 -5.76 -29.97
CA LYS A 363 -2.97 -5.88 -31.36
C LYS A 363 -2.98 -4.54 -32.09
N HIS A 364 -3.26 -3.44 -31.37
CA HIS A 364 -3.18 -2.08 -31.91
C HIS A 364 -1.76 -1.46 -31.83
N GLY A 365 -0.78 -2.22 -31.31
CA GLY A 365 0.59 -1.76 -31.09
C GLY A 365 0.74 -0.77 -29.92
N LEU A 366 -0.30 -0.65 -29.08
CA LEU A 366 -0.34 0.28 -27.95
C LEU A 366 0.13 -0.40 -26.67
N LYS A 367 0.66 0.41 -25.75
CA LYS A 367 1.09 -0.05 -24.42
C LYS A 367 -0.10 -0.04 -23.46
N ALA A 368 -0.43 -1.18 -22.86
CA ALA A 368 -1.51 -1.30 -21.88
C ALA A 368 -1.08 -0.68 -20.52
N ARG A 369 -1.95 0.16 -19.95
CA ARG A 369 -1.77 0.76 -18.62
C ARG A 369 -3.06 0.67 -17.80
N TYR A 370 -2.93 0.32 -16.52
CA TYR A 370 -4.05 0.34 -15.58
C TYR A 370 -3.82 1.43 -14.53
N THR A 371 -4.72 2.40 -14.45
CA THR A 371 -4.74 3.42 -13.38
C THR A 371 -5.67 2.98 -12.27
N GLY A 372 -5.65 3.66 -11.11
CA GLY A 372 -6.61 3.40 -10.04
C GLY A 372 -6.52 1.98 -9.45
N THR A 373 -5.32 1.38 -9.48
CA THR A 373 -5.03 0.13 -8.78
C THR A 373 -5.08 0.35 -7.26
N PRO A 374 -5.42 -0.67 -6.45
CA PRO A 374 -5.50 -0.51 -5.01
C PRO A 374 -4.14 -0.11 -4.43
N THR A 375 -4.12 0.95 -3.61
CA THR A 375 -2.93 1.42 -2.89
C THR A 375 -2.78 0.73 -1.54
N TRP A 376 -3.90 0.37 -0.92
CA TRP A 376 -3.97 -0.29 0.39
C TRP A 376 -5.08 -1.35 0.43
N PRO A 377 -4.92 -2.46 1.17
CA PRO A 377 -3.71 -2.87 1.92
C PRO A 377 -2.57 -3.30 1.00
N ARG A 378 -1.31 -3.14 1.46
CA ARG A 378 -0.10 -3.44 0.66
C ARG A 378 -0.09 -4.85 0.06
N GLY A 379 -0.59 -5.84 0.79
CA GLY A 379 -0.71 -7.21 0.26
C GLY A 379 -1.63 -7.32 -0.95
N LEU A 380 -2.74 -6.58 -0.96
CA LEU A 380 -3.66 -6.51 -2.09
C LEU A 380 -3.03 -5.74 -3.26
N ARG A 381 -2.42 -4.57 -3.00
CA ARG A 381 -1.67 -3.78 -3.98
C ARG A 381 -0.64 -4.65 -4.72
N ASN A 382 0.25 -5.28 -3.95
CA ASN A 382 1.33 -6.12 -4.46
C ASN A 382 0.80 -7.33 -5.23
N HIS A 383 -0.32 -7.93 -4.77
CA HIS A 383 -0.98 -9.02 -5.50
C HIS A 383 -1.51 -8.54 -6.86
N VAL A 384 -2.16 -7.37 -6.91
CA VAL A 384 -2.65 -6.80 -8.18
C VAL A 384 -1.51 -6.48 -9.13
N TRP A 385 -0.46 -5.79 -8.67
CA TRP A 385 0.72 -5.51 -9.50
C TRP A 385 1.37 -6.79 -10.04
N HIS A 386 1.54 -7.80 -9.18
CA HIS A 386 2.10 -9.08 -9.59
C HIS A 386 1.28 -9.75 -10.71
N ILE A 387 -0.04 -9.76 -10.58
CA ILE A 387 -0.93 -10.36 -11.59
C ILE A 387 -0.91 -9.53 -12.88
N LEU A 388 -1.00 -8.20 -12.82
CA LEU A 388 -0.97 -7.37 -14.03
C LEU A 388 0.34 -7.54 -14.81
N VAL A 389 1.49 -7.55 -14.12
CA VAL A 389 2.80 -7.81 -14.75
C VAL A 389 2.86 -9.22 -15.32
N ARG A 390 2.35 -10.22 -14.61
CA ARG A 390 2.28 -11.60 -15.11
C ARG A 390 1.42 -11.74 -16.37
N GLU A 391 0.30 -11.02 -16.44
CA GLU A 391 -0.60 -11.01 -17.59
C GLU A 391 -0.10 -10.13 -18.75
N GLY A 392 1.04 -9.44 -18.58
CA GLY A 392 1.74 -8.74 -19.65
C GLY A 392 1.43 -7.25 -19.77
N VAL A 393 1.00 -6.58 -18.70
CA VAL A 393 0.84 -5.11 -18.71
C VAL A 393 2.18 -4.43 -19.03
N ASP A 394 2.15 -3.37 -19.83
CA ASP A 394 3.37 -2.67 -20.24
C ASP A 394 3.89 -1.71 -19.17
N ILE A 395 2.98 -1.10 -18.41
CA ILE A 395 3.29 -0.10 -17.40
C ILE A 395 2.37 -0.27 -16.19
N ILE A 396 2.97 -0.29 -15.00
CA ILE A 396 2.22 -0.24 -13.74
C ILE A 396 2.20 1.18 -13.16
N ASP A 397 1.02 1.61 -12.75
CA ASP A 397 0.85 2.86 -12.02
C ASP A 397 1.30 2.68 -10.56
N VAL A 398 2.23 3.54 -10.10
CA VAL A 398 2.85 3.42 -8.78
C VAL A 398 2.86 4.77 -8.04
N GLU A 399 2.33 4.75 -6.82
CA GLU A 399 2.50 5.84 -5.86
C GLU A 399 3.74 5.62 -4.96
N ASP A 400 4.06 4.36 -4.68
CA ASP A 400 5.22 3.96 -3.90
C ASP A 400 6.34 3.55 -4.87
N LEU A 401 7.22 4.51 -5.18
CA LEU A 401 8.28 4.33 -6.16
C LEU A 401 9.26 3.21 -5.76
N ARG A 402 9.56 3.08 -4.47
CA ARG A 402 10.52 2.09 -3.98
C ARG A 402 9.95 0.68 -4.12
N GLU A 403 8.71 0.46 -3.69
CA GLU A 403 8.09 -0.85 -3.81
C GLU A 403 7.73 -1.17 -5.26
N GLY A 404 7.23 -0.19 -6.01
CA GLY A 404 6.85 -0.35 -7.41
C GLY A 404 8.02 -0.73 -8.33
N THR A 405 9.25 -0.34 -7.98
CA THR A 405 10.44 -0.60 -8.81
C THR A 405 11.15 -1.91 -8.49
N ARG A 406 10.74 -2.62 -7.43
CA ARG A 406 11.32 -3.92 -7.07
C ARG A 406 11.01 -5.04 -8.06
N GLN A 407 9.88 -4.95 -8.76
CA GLN A 407 9.37 -5.92 -9.75
C GLN A 407 9.17 -7.37 -9.25
N ASP A 408 9.71 -7.75 -8.09
CA ASP A 408 9.39 -8.97 -7.36
C ASP A 408 8.68 -8.65 -6.05
N TRP A 409 7.35 -8.64 -6.11
CA TRP A 409 6.52 -8.49 -4.91
C TRP A 409 6.19 -9.83 -4.23
N ARG A 410 6.75 -10.95 -4.73
CA ARG A 410 6.51 -12.28 -4.16
C ARG A 410 7.43 -12.54 -2.98
N LYS A 411 7.42 -11.70 -1.93
CA LYS A 411 8.17 -12.02 -0.70
C LYS A 411 7.90 -11.14 0.50
N HIS A 412 6.68 -10.67 0.74
CA HIS A 412 6.29 -10.18 2.07
C HIS A 412 5.18 -11.07 2.62
N GLN A 413 5.48 -12.37 2.69
CA GLN A 413 4.76 -13.31 3.54
C GLN A 413 5.17 -13.05 4.99
N SER A 414 4.61 -12.02 5.61
CA SER A 414 4.22 -12.13 7.02
C SER A 414 2.72 -12.40 7.07
N TRP A 415 2.29 -13.39 6.30
CA TRP A 415 1.05 -14.11 6.54
C TRP A 415 1.46 -15.42 7.20
N LEU A 416 1.75 -15.36 8.49
CA LEU A 416 1.69 -16.45 9.46
C LEU A 416 2.18 -15.93 10.83
N LEU A 417 1.33 -16.15 11.83
CA LEU A 417 1.38 -15.79 13.26
C LEU A 417 0.89 -14.37 13.62
#